data_AF-A0A2P8H0D8-F1
#
_entry.id   AF-A0A2P8H0D8-F1
#
_cell.length_a   1.000
_cell.length_b   1.000
_cell.length_c   1.000
_cell.angle_alpha   90.00
_cell.angle_beta   90.00
_cell.angle_gamma   90.00
#
_symmetry.space_group_name_H-M   'P 1'
#
loop_
_entity.id
_entity.type
_entity.pdbx_description
1 polymer ?
#
loop_
_entity_poly.entity_id
_entity_poly.type
_entity_poly.pdbx_seq_one_letter_code
_entity_poly.pdbx_strand_id
1 'polypeptide(L)'
;MLEEAAAELFLEQSYDGTTIDEISTRAGVARTTFFNYFGSKGDLLWVELDAAIPRLRAALDAPEGPTPGLESVEAALSRVADGISAARVPWAIAHRDLMGTTAELQATGLARLLEVVDVIARHLSRREPTLGDAGARAAASAIAGAAMAGAAQWIGTGTARGPLADHIREAVQPVIVGWRARIGAVD
;
A
#
# COMPACT_ATOMS: atom_id res chain seq x y z
N MET A 1 14.61 14.81 -0.72
CA MET A 1 15.84 14.94 0.12
C MET A 1 16.30 13.58 0.65
N LEU A 2 15.60 12.93 1.59
CA LEU A 2 16.01 11.61 2.10
C LEU A 2 15.59 10.45 1.18
N GLU A 3 14.35 10.46 0.65
CA GLU A 3 13.89 9.39 -0.25
C GLU A 3 14.65 9.42 -1.58
N GLU A 4 14.88 10.61 -2.12
CA GLU A 4 15.65 10.81 -3.35
C GLU A 4 17.11 10.35 -3.18
N ALA A 5 17.79 10.76 -2.10
CA ALA A 5 19.14 10.33 -1.80
C ALA A 5 19.24 8.80 -1.63
N ALA A 6 18.26 8.19 -0.96
CA ALA A 6 18.20 6.75 -0.82
C ALA A 6 17.96 6.06 -2.17
N ALA A 7 17.04 6.56 -3.00
CA ALA A 7 16.77 6.00 -4.32
C ALA A 7 18.00 6.05 -5.23
N GLU A 8 18.75 7.15 -5.23
CA GLU A 8 20.02 7.29 -5.95
C GLU A 8 21.07 6.29 -5.45
N LEU A 9 21.29 6.21 -4.13
CA LEU A 9 22.26 5.28 -3.57
C LEU A 9 21.87 3.82 -3.81
N PHE A 10 20.58 3.48 -3.74
CA PHE A 10 20.11 2.14 -4.08
C PHE A 10 20.39 1.80 -5.54
N LEU A 11 20.32 2.76 -6.46
CA LEU A 11 20.71 2.57 -7.86
C LEU A 11 22.23 2.42 -8.03
N GLU A 12 23.02 3.19 -7.29
CA GLU A 12 24.49 3.19 -7.37
C GLU A 12 25.11 1.90 -6.79
N GLN A 13 24.63 1.45 -5.63
CA GLN A 13 25.30 0.41 -4.83
C GLN A 13 24.34 -0.59 -4.17
N SER A 14 23.12 -0.75 -4.70
CA SER A 14 22.06 -1.62 -4.19
C SER A 14 21.51 -1.24 -2.81
N TYR A 15 20.37 -1.83 -2.44
CA TYR A 15 19.78 -1.62 -1.13
C TYR A 15 20.71 -2.10 0.00
N ASP A 16 21.23 -3.32 -0.08
CA ASP A 16 22.06 -3.92 0.97
C ASP A 16 23.39 -3.19 1.14
N GLY A 17 23.99 -2.72 0.03
CA GLY A 17 25.22 -1.95 0.04
C GLY A 17 25.07 -0.51 0.56
N THR A 18 23.84 -0.02 0.77
CA THR A 18 23.60 1.36 1.23
C THR A 18 23.33 1.43 2.74
N THR A 19 23.99 2.37 3.41
CA THR A 19 23.83 2.65 4.84
C THR A 19 23.02 3.92 5.12
N ILE A 20 22.44 4.01 6.32
CA ILE A 20 21.73 5.22 6.78
C ILE A 20 22.66 6.44 6.84
N ASP A 21 23.96 6.24 7.13
CA ASP A 21 24.94 7.33 7.18
C ASP A 21 25.21 7.92 5.80
N GLU A 22 25.34 7.07 4.78
CA GLU A 22 25.49 7.52 3.39
C GLU A 22 24.26 8.27 2.91
N ILE A 23 23.06 7.74 3.21
CA ILE A 23 21.79 8.41 2.88
C ILE A 23 21.72 9.78 3.54
N SER A 24 22.02 9.85 4.84
CA SER A 24 21.98 11.11 5.59
C SER A 24 22.99 12.13 5.04
N THR A 25 24.21 11.66 4.75
CA THR A 25 25.28 12.47 4.17
C THR A 25 24.89 13.01 2.79
N ARG A 26 24.36 12.15 1.91
CA ARG A 26 23.91 12.52 0.57
C ARG A 26 22.75 13.51 0.62
N ALA A 27 21.82 13.34 1.56
CA ALA A 27 20.71 14.25 1.78
C ALA A 27 21.11 15.56 2.49
N GLY A 28 22.37 15.70 2.93
CA GLY A 28 22.86 16.88 3.64
C GLY A 28 22.24 17.08 5.03
N VAL A 29 21.83 15.99 5.70
CA VAL A 29 21.20 16.02 7.02
C VAL A 29 21.96 15.17 8.04
N ALA A 30 21.75 15.44 9.32
CA ALA A 30 22.30 14.60 10.38
C ALA A 30 21.60 13.23 10.41
N ARG A 31 22.32 12.19 10.85
CA ARG A 31 21.76 10.84 11.10
C ARG A 31 20.55 10.87 12.03
N THR A 32 20.55 11.75 13.04
CA THR A 32 19.40 11.94 13.94
C THR A 32 18.16 12.42 13.20
N THR A 33 18.32 13.25 12.17
CA THR A 33 17.22 13.70 11.32
C THR A 33 16.59 12.53 10.57
N PHE A 34 17.37 11.56 10.09
CA PHE A 34 16.83 10.34 9.49
C PHE A 34 15.87 9.61 10.44
N PHE A 35 16.31 9.37 11.67
CA PHE A 35 15.51 8.64 12.67
C PHE A 35 14.29 9.40 13.19
N ASN A 36 14.21 10.71 12.96
CA ASN A 36 12.99 11.48 13.24
C ASN A 36 11.86 11.13 12.24
N TYR A 37 12.20 10.63 11.05
CA TYR A 37 11.24 10.29 10.01
C TYR A 37 11.07 8.78 9.81
N PHE A 38 12.13 7.99 9.98
CA PHE A 38 12.15 6.57 9.66
C PHE A 38 12.73 5.74 10.81
N GLY A 39 12.07 4.65 11.17
CA GLY A 39 12.55 3.71 12.19
C GLY A 39 13.69 2.82 11.68
N SER A 40 13.66 2.48 10.39
CA SER A 40 14.71 1.72 9.71
C SER A 40 14.93 2.16 8.26
N LYS A 41 15.99 1.64 7.63
CA LYS A 41 16.21 1.78 6.17
C LYS A 41 15.05 1.16 5.37
N GLY A 42 14.38 0.14 5.91
CA GLY A 42 13.24 -0.53 5.29
C GLY A 42 12.01 0.36 5.14
N ASP A 43 11.82 1.32 6.05
CA ASP A 43 10.67 2.24 5.98
C ASP A 43 10.70 3.14 4.73
N LEU A 44 11.87 3.39 4.16
CA LEU A 44 12.00 4.12 2.88
C LEU A 44 11.31 3.41 1.72
N LEU A 45 11.11 2.08 1.82
CA LEU A 45 10.40 1.30 0.80
C LEU A 45 8.87 1.45 0.91
N TRP A 46 8.36 2.06 1.97
CA TRP A 46 6.93 2.13 2.25
C TRP A 46 6.34 3.54 2.25
N VAL A 47 7.14 4.57 1.95
CA VAL A 47 6.75 5.99 2.04
C VAL A 47 5.41 6.28 1.33
N GLU A 48 5.24 5.78 0.11
CA GLU A 48 3.99 5.99 -0.65
C GLU A 48 2.79 5.26 -0.02
N LEU A 49 3.00 4.07 0.55
CA LEU A 49 1.96 3.34 1.27
C LEU A 49 1.61 4.04 2.60
N ASP A 50 2.62 4.48 3.35
CA ASP A 50 2.45 5.20 4.62
C ASP A 50 1.70 6.52 4.41
N ALA A 51 1.94 7.20 3.28
CA ALA A 51 1.18 8.38 2.88
C ALA A 51 -0.22 8.04 2.34
N ALA A 52 -0.41 6.86 1.75
CA ALA A 52 -1.68 6.39 1.19
C ALA A 52 -2.69 5.98 2.28
N ILE A 53 -2.25 5.35 3.36
CA ILE A 53 -3.13 4.88 4.46
C ILE A 53 -4.01 6.01 5.05
N PRO A 54 -3.49 7.18 5.45
CA PRO A 54 -4.33 8.25 5.97
C PRO A 54 -5.28 8.82 4.90
N ARG A 55 -4.90 8.79 3.61
CA ARG A 55 -5.80 9.20 2.50
C ARG A 55 -6.94 8.19 2.32
N LEU A 56 -6.65 6.90 2.41
CA LEU A 56 -7.66 5.84 2.37
C LEU A 56 -8.65 5.99 3.53
N ARG A 57 -8.13 6.21 4.73
CA ARG A 57 -8.95 6.47 5.92
C ARG A 57 -9.88 7.67 5.72
N ALA A 58 -9.33 8.80 5.29
CA ALA A 58 -10.11 10.00 5.02
C ALA A 58 -11.18 9.78 3.93
N ALA A 59 -10.87 9.00 2.90
CA ALA A 59 -11.82 8.67 1.84
C ALA A 59 -12.98 7.78 2.33
N LEU A 60 -12.72 6.87 3.27
CA LEU A 60 -13.71 5.94 3.82
C LEU A 60 -14.49 6.48 5.04
N ASP A 61 -13.99 7.53 5.68
CA ASP A 61 -14.67 8.26 6.74
C ASP A 61 -15.49 9.46 6.21
N ALA A 62 -15.40 9.75 4.91
CA ALA A 62 -16.23 10.77 4.26
C ALA A 62 -17.73 10.41 4.33
N PRO A 63 -18.65 11.40 4.25
CA PRO A 63 -20.08 11.17 4.32
C PRO A 63 -20.56 10.09 3.36
N GLU A 64 -21.39 9.19 3.88
CA GLU A 64 -21.81 8.00 3.15
C GLU A 64 -22.74 8.34 1.98
N GLY A 65 -22.37 7.87 0.79
CA GLY A 65 -23.19 7.97 -0.41
C GLY A 65 -24.08 6.75 -0.63
N PRO A 66 -24.80 6.70 -1.77
CA PRO A 66 -25.64 5.55 -2.14
C PRO A 66 -24.83 4.31 -2.57
N THR A 67 -23.53 4.47 -2.85
CA THR A 67 -22.65 3.37 -3.26
C THR A 67 -22.51 2.35 -2.13
N PRO A 68 -22.73 1.04 -2.36
CA PRO A 68 -22.56 0.04 -1.29
C PRO A 68 -21.13 0.00 -0.73
N GLY A 69 -20.95 -0.60 0.44
CA GLY A 69 -19.71 -0.54 1.21
C GLY A 69 -18.53 -1.17 0.49
N LEU A 70 -18.72 -2.33 -0.15
CA LEU A 70 -17.65 -3.01 -0.89
C LEU A 70 -17.16 -2.17 -2.09
N GLU A 71 -18.09 -1.62 -2.88
CA GLU A 71 -17.78 -0.75 -4.03
C GLU A 71 -17.19 0.60 -3.60
N SER A 72 -17.59 1.10 -2.42
CA SER A 72 -16.99 2.29 -1.82
C SER A 72 -15.51 2.08 -1.46
N VAL A 73 -15.16 0.88 -0.98
CA VAL A 73 -13.76 0.47 -0.74
C VAL A 73 -12.97 0.41 -2.05
N GLU A 74 -13.53 -0.19 -3.11
CA GLU A 74 -12.89 -0.22 -4.44
C GLU A 74 -12.58 1.18 -4.97
N ALA A 75 -13.57 2.07 -4.89
CA ALA A 75 -13.45 3.44 -5.36
C ALA A 75 -12.42 4.22 -4.53
N ALA A 76 -12.38 4.01 -3.22
CA ALA A 76 -11.40 4.65 -2.35
C ALA A 76 -9.97 4.16 -2.63
N LEU A 77 -9.77 2.85 -2.77
CA LEU A 77 -8.48 2.26 -3.14
C LEU A 77 -7.99 2.78 -4.50
N SER A 78 -8.88 2.81 -5.51
CA SER A 78 -8.56 3.34 -6.84
C SER A 78 -8.14 4.82 -6.78
N ARG A 79 -8.89 5.65 -6.06
CA ARG A 79 -8.58 7.09 -5.91
C ARG A 79 -7.23 7.32 -5.23
N VAL A 80 -6.93 6.54 -4.20
CA VAL A 80 -5.63 6.64 -3.52
C VAL A 80 -4.49 6.20 -4.44
N ALA A 81 -4.72 5.14 -5.22
CA ALA A 81 -3.77 4.63 -6.20
C ALA A 81 -3.48 5.61 -7.33
N ASP A 82 -4.47 6.37 -7.80
CA ASP A 82 -4.28 7.43 -8.81
C ASP A 82 -3.33 8.54 -8.32
N GLY A 83 -3.22 8.72 -7.00
CA GLY A 83 -2.29 9.66 -6.39
C GLY A 83 -0.84 9.17 -6.32
N ILE A 84 -0.57 7.90 -6.62
CA ILE A 84 0.76 7.28 -6.55
C ILE A 84 1.39 7.30 -7.93
N SER A 85 2.43 8.11 -8.10
CA SER A 85 3.15 8.21 -9.36
C SER A 85 4.15 7.07 -9.53
N ALA A 86 4.18 6.48 -10.72
CA ALA A 86 5.24 5.57 -11.16
C ALA A 86 6.65 6.13 -10.95
N ALA A 87 6.85 7.44 -11.06
CA ALA A 87 8.17 8.05 -10.88
C ALA A 87 8.65 8.04 -9.41
N ARG A 88 7.74 7.83 -8.46
CA ARG A 88 8.02 7.88 -7.01
C ARG A 88 8.20 6.51 -6.36
N VAL A 89 7.94 5.43 -7.09
CA VAL A 89 8.19 4.08 -6.60
C VAL A 89 9.70 3.83 -6.62
N PRO A 90 10.33 3.55 -5.47
CA PRO A 90 11.76 3.26 -5.43
C PRO A 90 12.12 2.12 -6.38
N TRP A 91 13.17 2.32 -7.18
CA TRP A 91 13.67 1.31 -8.12
C TRP A 91 14.03 -0.02 -7.43
N ALA A 92 14.43 0.06 -6.16
CA ALA A 92 14.68 -1.08 -5.27
C ALA A 92 13.48 -2.03 -5.13
N ILE A 93 12.25 -1.50 -5.12
CA ILE A 93 11.02 -2.30 -5.01
C ILE A 93 10.71 -3.00 -6.34
N ALA A 94 10.98 -2.33 -7.46
CA ALA A 94 10.81 -2.88 -8.81
C ALA A 94 11.77 -4.04 -9.12
N HIS A 95 12.93 -4.10 -8.44
CA HIS A 95 13.96 -5.12 -8.63
C HIS A 95 14.26 -5.87 -7.33
N ARG A 96 13.23 -6.12 -6.50
CA ARG A 96 13.34 -6.64 -5.14
C ARG A 96 14.20 -7.90 -4.98
N ASP A 97 14.18 -8.79 -5.97
CA ASP A 97 14.94 -10.05 -5.98
C ASP A 97 16.41 -9.83 -6.35
N LEU A 98 16.70 -8.84 -7.20
CA LEU A 98 18.06 -8.38 -7.51
C LEU A 98 18.66 -7.53 -6.38
N MET A 99 17.81 -6.95 -5.53
CA MET A 99 18.16 -6.03 -4.45
C MET A 99 18.21 -6.67 -3.05
N GLY A 100 17.86 -7.95 -2.88
CA GLY A 100 17.88 -8.63 -1.57
C GLY A 100 16.80 -8.21 -0.58
N THR A 101 15.88 -7.32 -0.95
CA THR A 101 14.92 -6.66 -0.04
C THR A 101 13.75 -7.52 0.45
N THR A 102 13.61 -8.77 -0.02
CA THR A 102 12.42 -9.59 0.26
C THR A 102 12.17 -9.82 1.75
N ALA A 103 13.21 -10.10 2.54
CA ALA A 103 13.07 -10.30 3.98
C ALA A 103 12.71 -9.01 4.71
N GLU A 104 13.30 -7.88 4.32
CA GLU A 104 13.03 -6.57 4.91
C GLU A 104 11.58 -6.11 4.61
N LEU A 105 11.13 -6.27 3.37
CA LEU A 105 9.75 -6.00 2.96
C LEU A 105 8.76 -6.85 3.75
N GLN A 106 9.08 -8.13 4.01
CA GLN A 106 8.24 -8.98 4.86
C GLN A 106 8.23 -8.49 6.32
N ALA A 107 9.39 -8.14 6.87
CA ALA A 107 9.52 -7.68 8.25
C ALA A 107 8.78 -6.36 8.53
N THR A 108 8.77 -5.45 7.55
CA THR A 108 8.22 -4.09 7.70
C THR A 108 6.83 -3.92 7.07
N GLY A 109 6.37 -4.84 6.22
CA GLY A 109 5.10 -4.74 5.51
C GLY A 109 3.86 -5.21 6.30
N LEU A 110 4.01 -6.15 7.25
CA LEU A 110 2.87 -6.73 7.96
C LEU A 110 2.07 -5.69 8.76
N ALA A 111 2.76 -4.77 9.45
CA ALA A 111 2.09 -3.73 10.24
C ALA A 111 1.20 -2.83 9.34
N ARG A 112 1.71 -2.45 8.17
CA ARG A 112 0.99 -1.62 7.19
C ARG A 112 -0.19 -2.36 6.58
N LEU A 113 -0.04 -3.64 6.28
CA LEU A 113 -1.14 -4.49 5.85
C LEU A 113 -2.26 -4.51 6.90
N LEU A 114 -1.92 -4.73 8.17
CA LEU A 114 -2.91 -4.75 9.25
C LEU A 114 -3.60 -3.41 9.44
N GLU A 115 -2.89 -2.29 9.25
CA GLU A 115 -3.50 -0.95 9.31
C GLU A 115 -4.50 -0.71 8.17
N VAL A 116 -4.17 -1.14 6.94
CA VAL A 116 -5.11 -1.10 5.81
C VAL A 116 -6.34 -1.96 6.11
N VAL A 117 -6.15 -3.17 6.65
CA VAL A 117 -7.25 -4.05 7.06
C VAL A 117 -8.14 -3.38 8.11
N ASP A 118 -7.56 -2.74 9.13
CA ASP A 118 -8.33 -2.04 10.17
C ASP A 118 -9.14 -0.88 9.62
N VAL A 119 -8.60 -0.14 8.65
CA VAL A 119 -9.30 0.96 7.98
C VAL A 119 -10.49 0.43 7.18
N ILE A 120 -10.29 -0.61 6.36
CA ILE A 120 -11.36 -1.20 5.53
C ILE A 120 -12.41 -1.90 6.40
N ALA A 121 -12.00 -2.69 7.40
CA ALA A 121 -12.91 -3.45 8.26
C ALA A 121 -13.85 -2.51 9.05
N ARG A 122 -13.33 -1.39 9.56
CA ARG A 122 -14.15 -0.38 10.24
C ARG A 122 -15.19 0.24 9.33
N HIS A 123 -14.85 0.48 8.06
CA HIS A 123 -15.81 1.00 7.08
C HIS A 123 -16.88 -0.06 6.77
N LEU A 124 -16.48 -1.29 6.44
CA LEU A 124 -17.41 -2.37 6.11
C LEU A 124 -18.33 -2.74 7.27
N SER A 125 -17.86 -2.69 8.53
CA SER A 125 -18.71 -2.97 9.69
C SER A 125 -19.85 -1.95 9.84
N ARG A 126 -19.67 -0.71 9.36
CA ARG A 126 -20.73 0.32 9.35
C ARG A 126 -21.66 0.18 8.16
N ARG A 127 -21.10 -0.10 6.98
CA ARG A 127 -21.82 -0.08 5.69
C ARG A 127 -22.53 -1.39 5.35
N GLU A 128 -22.00 -2.50 5.83
CA GLU A 128 -22.44 -3.86 5.51
C GLU A 128 -22.68 -4.66 6.81
N PRO A 129 -23.63 -4.25 7.67
CA PRO A 129 -23.85 -4.86 8.98
C PRO A 129 -24.20 -6.35 8.92
N THR A 130 -24.75 -6.82 7.79
CA THR A 130 -25.07 -8.23 7.53
C THR A 130 -23.85 -9.14 7.46
N LEU A 131 -22.65 -8.61 7.23
CA LEU A 131 -21.41 -9.38 7.28
C LEU A 131 -21.03 -9.81 8.69
N GLY A 132 -21.44 -9.04 9.71
CA GLY A 132 -20.91 -9.12 11.07
C GLY A 132 -19.41 -8.83 11.16
N ASP A 133 -18.89 -8.70 12.38
CA ASP A 133 -17.49 -8.28 12.60
C ASP A 133 -16.47 -9.23 11.96
N ALA A 134 -16.67 -10.54 12.09
CA ALA A 134 -15.79 -11.54 11.51
C ALA A 134 -15.82 -11.51 9.97
N GLY A 135 -17.01 -11.32 9.38
CA GLY A 135 -17.16 -11.20 7.93
C GLY A 135 -16.54 -9.92 7.39
N ALA A 136 -16.76 -8.78 8.06
CA ALA A 136 -16.16 -7.50 7.69
C ALA A 136 -14.62 -7.56 7.77
N ARG A 137 -14.06 -8.18 8.81
CA ARG A 137 -12.61 -8.39 8.95
C ARG A 137 -12.04 -9.30 7.87
N ALA A 138 -12.74 -10.40 7.55
CA ALA A 138 -12.33 -11.33 6.51
C ALA A 138 -12.38 -10.67 5.11
N ALA A 139 -13.45 -9.94 4.80
CA ALA A 139 -13.58 -9.18 3.56
C ALA A 139 -12.48 -8.12 3.43
N ALA A 140 -12.23 -7.34 4.49
CA ALA A 140 -11.16 -6.36 4.53
C ALA A 140 -9.77 -6.98 4.30
N SER A 141 -9.50 -8.13 4.92
CA SER A 141 -8.24 -8.86 4.75
C SER A 141 -8.04 -9.35 3.32
N ALA A 142 -9.11 -9.90 2.72
CA ALA A 142 -9.08 -10.36 1.34
C ALA A 142 -8.87 -9.21 0.34
N ILE A 143 -9.57 -8.09 0.54
CA ILE A 143 -9.44 -6.90 -0.31
C ILE A 143 -8.04 -6.28 -0.17
N ALA A 144 -7.53 -6.12 1.05
CA ALA A 144 -6.19 -5.58 1.30
C ALA A 144 -5.10 -6.47 0.67
N GLY A 145 -5.21 -7.79 0.83
CA GLY A 145 -4.30 -8.75 0.20
C GLY A 145 -4.33 -8.67 -1.33
N ALA A 146 -5.52 -8.57 -1.93
CA ALA A 146 -5.68 -8.40 -3.37
C ALA A 146 -5.09 -7.07 -3.87
N ALA A 147 -5.33 -5.96 -3.18
CA ALA A 147 -4.74 -4.66 -3.52
C ALA A 147 -3.20 -4.70 -3.47
N MET A 148 -2.63 -5.36 -2.46
CA MET A 148 -1.18 -5.56 -2.35
C MET A 148 -0.62 -6.43 -3.48
N ALA A 149 -1.35 -7.47 -3.90
CA ALA A 149 -0.97 -8.29 -5.05
C ALA A 149 -0.99 -7.48 -6.36
N GLY A 150 -2.03 -6.66 -6.57
CA GLY A 150 -2.11 -5.75 -7.72
C GLY A 150 -0.97 -4.73 -7.74
N ALA A 151 -0.63 -4.15 -6.59
CA ALA A 151 0.51 -3.24 -6.47
C ALA A 151 1.85 -3.94 -6.76
N ALA A 152 2.06 -5.15 -6.24
CA ALA A 152 3.27 -5.92 -6.49
C ALA A 152 3.42 -6.30 -7.98
N GLN A 153 2.31 -6.64 -8.65
CA GLN A 153 2.32 -6.90 -10.08
C GLN A 153 2.68 -5.63 -10.87
N TRP A 154 2.03 -4.50 -10.57
CA TRP A 154 2.29 -3.20 -11.21
C TRP A 154 3.75 -2.75 -11.08
N ILE A 155 4.34 -3.00 -9.90
CA ILE A 155 5.76 -2.79 -9.63
C ILE A 155 6.62 -3.63 -10.58
N GLY A 156 6.31 -4.91 -10.73
CA GLY A 156 7.04 -5.85 -11.58
C GLY A 156 6.94 -5.59 -13.08
N THR A 157 5.89 -4.89 -13.54
CA THR A 157 5.69 -4.53 -14.96
C THR A 157 6.71 -3.48 -15.48
N GLY A 158 7.46 -2.82 -14.59
CA GLY A 158 8.53 -1.90 -14.99
C GLY A 158 8.02 -0.64 -15.70
N THR A 159 8.79 -0.08 -16.64
CA THR A 159 8.49 1.22 -17.28
C THR A 159 7.31 1.21 -18.26
N ALA A 160 6.83 0.02 -18.66
CA ALA A 160 5.64 -0.14 -19.49
C ALA A 160 4.32 -0.13 -18.69
N ARG A 161 4.39 0.10 -17.37
CA ARG A 161 3.23 0.05 -16.50
C ARG A 161 2.24 1.18 -16.78
N GLY A 162 0.96 0.82 -16.87
CA GLY A 162 -0.16 1.76 -16.83
C GLY A 162 -0.39 2.34 -15.42
N PRO A 163 -1.55 2.94 -15.15
CA PRO A 163 -1.91 3.40 -13.81
C PRO A 163 -1.92 2.27 -12.78
N LEU A 164 -1.47 2.56 -11.54
CA LEU A 164 -1.57 1.62 -10.42
C LEU A 164 -3.03 1.26 -10.11
N ALA A 165 -3.94 2.23 -10.24
CA ALA A 165 -5.36 2.03 -9.99
C ALA A 165 -5.96 0.92 -10.84
N ASP A 166 -5.49 0.73 -12.08
CA ASP A 166 -6.00 -0.33 -12.95
C ASP A 166 -5.61 -1.71 -12.44
N HIS A 167 -4.37 -1.87 -11.97
CA HIS A 167 -3.88 -3.12 -11.41
C HIS A 167 -4.53 -3.45 -10.07
N ILE A 168 -4.75 -2.43 -9.23
CA ILE A 168 -5.49 -2.60 -7.98
C ILE A 168 -6.92 -3.02 -8.27
N ARG A 169 -7.60 -2.33 -9.21
CA ARG A 169 -8.98 -2.65 -9.58
C ARG A 169 -9.12 -4.08 -10.11
N GLU A 170 -8.27 -4.46 -11.06
CA GLU A 170 -8.25 -5.81 -11.62
C GLU A 170 -8.06 -6.88 -10.52
N ALA A 171 -7.18 -6.63 -9.56
CA ALA A 171 -6.91 -7.57 -8.47
C ALA A 171 -8.04 -7.65 -7.43
N VAL A 172 -8.66 -6.52 -7.05
CA VAL A 172 -9.70 -6.51 -6.00
C VAL A 172 -11.08 -6.91 -6.50
N GLN A 173 -11.37 -6.71 -7.79
CA GLN A 173 -12.71 -6.91 -8.33
C GLN A 173 -13.24 -8.34 -8.13
N PRO A 174 -12.47 -9.43 -8.35
CA PRO A 174 -12.96 -10.78 -8.11
C PRO A 174 -13.31 -11.03 -6.63
N VAL A 175 -12.57 -10.42 -5.70
CA VAL A 175 -12.82 -10.51 -4.26
C VAL A 175 -14.12 -9.79 -3.91
N ILE A 176 -14.32 -8.59 -4.43
CA ILE A 176 -15.53 -7.78 -4.21
C ILE A 176 -16.77 -8.49 -4.73
N VAL A 177 -16.72 -9.03 -5.96
CA VAL A 177 -17.83 -9.79 -6.55
C VAL A 177 -18.17 -11.01 -5.69
N GLY A 178 -17.15 -11.74 -5.19
CA GLY A 178 -17.35 -12.88 -4.32
C GLY A 178 -18.07 -12.53 -3.02
N TRP A 179 -17.65 -11.44 -2.35
CA TRP A 179 -18.30 -10.98 -1.12
C TRP A 179 -19.70 -10.41 -1.35
N ARG A 180 -19.91 -9.71 -2.48
CA ARG A 180 -21.24 -9.20 -2.85
C ARG A 180 -22.25 -10.32 -3.06
N ALA A 181 -21.85 -11.39 -3.75
CA ALA A 181 -22.69 -12.57 -3.93
C ALA A 181 -23.05 -13.22 -2.59
N ARG A 182 -22.14 -13.19 -1.61
CA ARG A 182 -22.41 -13.68 -0.26
C ARG A 182 -23.41 -12.81 0.50
N ILE A 183 -23.31 -11.48 0.40
CA ILE A 183 -24.25 -10.56 1.05
C ILE A 183 -25.66 -10.75 0.46
N GLY A 184 -25.78 -10.73 -0.87
CA GLY A 184 -27.07 -10.88 -1.56
C GLY A 184 -27.69 -12.29 -1.49
N ALA A 185 -26.97 -13.28 -0.95
CA ALA A 185 -27.51 -14.61 -0.66
C ALA A 185 -28.06 -14.74 0.77
N VAL A 186 -27.87 -13.73 1.61
CA VAL A 186 -28.34 -13.68 3.02
C VAL A 186 -29.61 -12.83 3.15
N ASP A 187 -29.96 -12.06 2.11
CA ASP A 187 -31.24 -11.36 1.94
C ASP A 187 -32.29 -12.25 1.25
#